data_AF-A0AAD5KJC2-F1
#
_entry.id   AF-A0AAD5KJC2-F1
#
_cell.length_a   1.000
_cell.length_b   1.000
_cell.length_c   1.000
_cell.angle_alpha   90.00
_cell.angle_beta   90.00
_cell.angle_gamma   90.00
#
_symmetry.space_group_name_H-M   'P 1'
#
loop_
_entity.id
_entity.type
_entity.pdbx_description
1 polymer ?
#
loop_
_entity_poly.entity_id
_entity_poly.type
_entity_poly.pdbx_seq_one_letter_code
_entity_poly.pdbx_strand_id
1 'polypeptide(L)'
;MDTSQFSFQVNRDVQENETNLNAELSNEISCNNVTSFENISFFLATHQYPNGLNLNQKRTLRKAATNFSLVDNKLYYIGKNKTDKRLVILDEEGKKQVFEECHGSSIEGGHGGQKKTLEKVESLFFWRGMVKDVIRWVTACEICRYKEKRCNQLYKKAKTADLANDTSQSSDTCQDDITTGENPTNGLYETAKYSMEQVEQCLQKIQNYEVELVNMSKAADVEIDDMLDFLLAKIMKLISRRKREMKIQVEEQKIRSLNLLKTFRKQFEGRLKTIRKLILDVEKATKGNQLWPSLKHKSAVNASLPEMPKREEIGGIWSVFNTEEAHEEIGNIIKKCSNIYEQPPYIVSDVLQLPASLRIQISHAACDDQPLFKDAYEMGNFTPTRSLRLYHCIHNPAAHTGNGSVFHENQIQILKGFSKENYVYLNCLEPHQVYAIYISYREEGSSVWSPWSFPFLASTSIPGYCWETINSDWKISSDLREASKIANSPTPLYSSSAQYFPGCRISVTLEKIPDIVHGDDGFALIDQWVQGGTLNQEGTFFVNVEGKLFINGKLCDAIEPLSLVNTTLTFDCHPNIETIADGLRMQITVHCHNESHIVYWSVRNHITNVYFGVRFHQPGARVKIG
;
A
#
# COMPACT_ATOMS: atom_id res chain seq x y z
N MET A 1 -13.35 57.15 6.01
CA MET A 1 -14.45 56.17 5.92
C MET A 1 -14.17 55.15 7.01
N ASP A 2 -15.03 55.14 8.03
CA ASP A 2 -14.84 54.46 9.31
C ASP A 2 -14.84 52.93 9.15
N THR A 3 -13.71 52.31 9.48
CA THR A 3 -13.54 50.85 9.55
C THR A 3 -14.27 50.22 10.74
N SER A 4 -14.85 51.03 11.63
CA SER A 4 -15.68 50.61 12.76
C SER A 4 -17.16 50.42 12.41
N GLN A 5 -17.67 51.07 11.36
CA GLN A 5 -19.05 50.89 10.90
C GLN A 5 -19.22 49.63 10.03
N PHE A 6 -18.19 49.24 9.29
CA PHE A 6 -18.23 48.04 8.43
C PHE A 6 -18.14 46.73 9.23
N SER A 7 -17.43 46.72 10.37
CA SER A 7 -17.35 45.56 11.26
C SER A 7 -18.60 45.35 12.11
N PHE A 8 -19.38 46.41 12.35
CA PHE A 8 -20.64 46.33 13.11
C PHE A 8 -21.81 45.86 12.23
N GLN A 9 -21.82 46.20 10.93
CA GLN A 9 -22.83 45.74 9.98
C GLN A 9 -22.68 44.24 9.66
N VAL A 10 -21.44 43.75 9.47
CA VAL A 10 -21.17 42.33 9.18
C VAL A 10 -21.50 41.41 10.37
N ASN A 11 -21.31 41.87 11.61
CA ASN A 11 -21.69 41.08 12.79
C ASN A 11 -23.22 41.04 13.02
N ARG A 12 -23.96 42.08 12.61
CA ARG A 12 -25.44 42.08 12.65
C ARG A 12 -26.05 41.18 11.57
N ASP A 13 -25.49 41.18 10.37
CA ASP A 13 -25.94 40.33 9.27
C ASP A 13 -25.60 38.84 9.49
N VAL A 14 -24.56 38.54 10.30
CA VAL A 14 -24.23 37.18 10.74
C VAL A 14 -25.16 36.72 11.88
N GLN A 15 -25.49 37.59 12.84
CA GLN A 15 -26.46 37.26 13.91
C GLN A 15 -27.92 37.19 13.42
N GLU A 16 -28.34 38.03 12.46
CA GLU A 16 -29.68 37.97 11.85
C GLU A 16 -29.83 36.76 10.89
N ASN A 17 -28.74 36.26 10.28
CA ASN A 17 -28.76 35.00 9.51
C ASN A 17 -28.68 33.75 10.40
N GLU A 18 -27.95 33.77 11.52
CA GLU A 18 -27.92 32.66 12.48
C GLU A 18 -29.24 32.53 13.27
N THR A 19 -29.96 33.63 13.52
CA THR A 19 -31.28 33.60 14.16
C THR A 19 -32.39 33.18 13.21
N ASN A 20 -32.32 33.54 11.91
CA ASN A 20 -33.24 33.02 10.90
C ASN A 20 -32.99 31.54 10.56
N LEU A 21 -31.74 31.05 10.50
CA LEU A 21 -31.46 29.62 10.34
C LEU A 21 -31.95 28.77 11.53
N ASN A 22 -31.82 29.29 12.76
CA ASN A 22 -32.31 28.59 13.96
C ASN A 22 -33.85 28.66 14.10
N ALA A 23 -34.51 29.67 13.53
CA ALA A 23 -35.97 29.77 13.44
C ALA A 23 -36.55 28.88 12.31
N GLU A 24 -35.81 28.65 11.23
CA GLU A 24 -36.19 27.69 10.18
C GLU A 24 -36.00 26.23 10.62
N LEU A 25 -35.00 25.91 11.45
CA LEU A 25 -34.84 24.57 12.04
C LEU A 25 -35.94 24.17 13.06
N SER A 26 -36.70 25.14 13.57
CA SER A 26 -37.71 24.89 14.61
C SER A 26 -39.12 24.61 14.07
N ASN A 27 -39.34 24.65 12.75
CA ASN A 27 -40.68 24.55 12.16
C ASN A 27 -41.01 23.25 11.39
N GLU A 28 -40.17 22.21 11.41
CA GLU A 28 -40.53 20.88 10.87
C GLU A 28 -40.22 19.70 11.81
N ILE A 29 -40.44 19.86 13.13
CA ILE A 29 -40.35 18.72 14.06
C ILE A 29 -41.70 17.98 14.09
N SER A 30 -41.80 16.92 13.29
CA SER A 30 -43.01 16.11 13.12
C SER A 30 -43.38 15.26 14.36
N CYS A 31 -44.64 15.38 14.80
CA CYS A 31 -45.27 14.55 15.84
C CYS A 31 -45.59 13.10 15.40
N ASN A 32 -45.30 12.74 14.14
CA ASN A 32 -45.68 11.45 13.55
C ASN A 32 -44.80 10.28 14.03
N ASN A 33 -43.58 10.53 14.50
CA ASN A 33 -42.71 9.51 15.10
C ASN A 33 -41.96 10.04 16.32
N VAL A 34 -42.55 9.82 17.50
CA VAL A 34 -42.04 10.24 18.81
C VAL A 34 -40.60 9.80 19.08
N THR A 35 -40.13 8.73 18.45
CA THR A 35 -38.78 8.18 18.66
C THR A 35 -37.83 8.45 17.49
N SER A 36 -38.19 9.35 16.58
CA SER A 36 -37.30 9.71 15.46
C SER A 36 -35.96 10.23 15.99
N PHE A 37 -34.90 10.06 15.20
CA PHE A 37 -33.57 10.46 15.63
C PHE A 37 -33.45 11.98 15.77
N GLU A 38 -34.23 12.73 15.00
CA GLU A 38 -34.35 14.20 15.08
C GLU A 38 -34.98 14.61 16.41
N ASN A 39 -36.07 13.94 16.82
CA ASN A 39 -36.72 14.15 18.12
C ASN A 39 -35.81 13.77 19.29
N ILE A 40 -35.03 12.70 19.16
CA ILE A 40 -34.05 12.27 20.17
C ILE A 40 -32.90 13.27 20.25
N SER A 41 -32.36 13.70 19.11
CA SER A 41 -31.28 14.69 19.03
C SER A 41 -31.71 16.03 19.64
N PHE A 42 -32.91 16.52 19.29
CA PHE A 42 -33.49 17.73 19.85
C PHE A 42 -33.64 17.64 21.37
N PHE A 43 -34.18 16.53 21.89
CA PHE A 43 -34.35 16.32 23.33
C PHE A 43 -33.01 16.23 24.08
N LEU A 44 -31.99 15.60 23.48
CA LEU A 44 -30.65 15.49 24.08
C LEU A 44 -29.89 16.83 24.05
N ALA A 45 -30.09 17.65 23.02
CA ALA A 45 -29.44 18.96 22.88
C ALA A 45 -30.08 20.04 23.76
N THR A 46 -31.42 20.08 23.84
CA THR A 46 -32.16 21.20 24.45
C THR A 46 -32.75 20.85 25.82
N HIS A 47 -32.86 19.57 26.16
CA HIS A 47 -33.65 19.05 27.28
C HIS A 47 -35.13 19.47 27.27
N GLN A 48 -35.63 19.93 26.11
CA GLN A 48 -37.03 20.29 25.88
C GLN A 48 -37.72 19.23 25.01
N TYR A 49 -39.05 19.19 25.06
CA TYR A 49 -39.84 18.25 24.26
C TYR A 49 -40.34 18.94 22.99
N PRO A 50 -40.34 18.23 21.85
CA PRO A 50 -41.04 18.69 20.65
C PRO A 50 -42.50 19.10 20.94
N ASN A 51 -42.96 20.15 20.27
CA ASN A 51 -44.31 20.70 20.44
C ASN A 51 -45.39 19.67 20.06
N GLY A 52 -46.45 19.56 20.87
CA GLY A 52 -47.58 18.64 20.60
C GLY A 52 -47.47 17.22 21.20
N LEU A 53 -46.40 16.87 21.92
CA LEU A 53 -46.28 15.55 22.57
C LEU A 53 -47.10 15.43 23.88
N ASN A 54 -47.86 14.35 24.02
CA ASN A 54 -48.59 14.02 25.26
C ASN A 54 -47.68 13.35 26.33
N LEU A 55 -48.17 13.18 27.56
CA LEU A 55 -47.38 12.63 28.68
C LEU A 55 -46.79 11.23 28.40
N ASN A 56 -47.53 10.36 27.72
CA ASN A 56 -47.06 9.02 27.36
C ASN A 56 -45.98 9.09 26.27
N GLN A 57 -46.16 9.94 25.26
CA GLN A 57 -45.16 10.15 24.22
C GLN A 57 -43.87 10.75 24.77
N LYS A 58 -43.96 11.71 25.69
CA LYS A 58 -42.80 12.26 26.43
C LYS A 58 -42.07 11.19 27.25
N ARG A 59 -42.80 10.24 27.84
CA ARG A 59 -42.19 9.07 28.53
C ARG A 59 -41.48 8.14 27.55
N THR A 60 -42.08 7.87 26.40
CA THR A 60 -41.50 7.05 25.34
C THR A 60 -40.22 7.66 24.78
N LEU A 61 -40.22 8.98 24.51
CA LEU A 61 -39.04 9.70 24.02
C LEU A 61 -37.89 9.64 25.04
N ARG A 62 -38.17 9.88 26.33
CA ARG A 62 -37.16 9.74 27.40
C ARG A 62 -36.56 8.34 27.44
N LYS A 63 -37.39 7.30 27.34
CA LYS A 63 -36.94 5.89 27.36
C LYS A 63 -36.13 5.54 26.11
N ALA A 64 -36.43 6.12 24.95
CA ALA A 64 -35.64 5.93 23.75
C ALA A 64 -34.29 6.64 23.87
N ALA A 65 -34.28 7.89 24.33
CA ALA A 65 -33.10 8.74 24.46
C ALA A 65 -32.03 8.17 25.40
N THR A 66 -32.37 7.30 26.36
CA THR A 66 -31.36 6.66 27.24
C THR A 66 -30.36 5.78 26.50
N ASN A 67 -30.69 5.32 25.28
CA ASN A 67 -29.81 4.51 24.45
C ASN A 67 -28.99 5.34 23.47
N PHE A 68 -28.98 6.68 23.60
CA PHE A 68 -28.27 7.57 22.70
C PHE A 68 -27.48 8.63 23.47
N SER A 69 -26.39 9.08 22.89
CA SER A 69 -25.63 10.26 23.35
C SER A 69 -25.38 11.20 22.17
N LEU A 70 -25.49 12.49 22.42
CA LEU A 70 -25.10 13.53 21.48
C LEU A 70 -23.70 14.02 21.84
N VAL A 71 -22.76 13.92 20.89
CA VAL A 71 -21.37 14.40 21.04
C VAL A 71 -20.99 15.13 19.76
N ASP A 72 -20.51 16.37 19.85
CA ASP A 72 -20.10 17.21 18.72
C ASP A 72 -21.17 17.31 17.61
N ASN A 73 -22.42 17.55 17.98
CA ASN A 73 -23.61 17.55 17.09
C ASN A 73 -23.85 16.24 16.31
N LYS A 74 -23.18 15.14 16.69
CA LYS A 74 -23.40 13.80 16.12
C LYS A 74 -24.08 12.89 17.14
N LEU A 75 -25.11 12.17 16.68
CA LEU A 75 -25.85 11.23 17.50
C LEU A 75 -25.16 9.87 17.51
N TYR A 76 -24.91 9.31 18.68
CA TYR A 76 -24.34 7.97 18.87
C TYR A 76 -25.34 7.07 19.57
N TYR A 77 -25.49 5.83 19.09
CA TYR A 77 -26.20 4.77 19.77
C TYR A 77 -25.28 4.10 20.78
N ILE A 78 -25.73 4.03 22.02
CA ILE A 78 -25.03 3.39 23.13
C ILE A 78 -25.86 2.16 23.49
N GLY A 79 -25.33 0.98 23.16
CA GLY A 79 -26.04 -0.29 23.39
C GLY A 79 -26.37 -0.52 24.88
N LYS A 80 -27.06 -1.64 25.17
CA LYS A 80 -27.52 -1.97 26.54
C LYS A 80 -26.41 -1.99 27.60
N ASN A 81 -25.16 -2.26 27.20
CA ASN A 81 -24.00 -2.35 28.08
C ASN A 81 -23.28 -1.00 28.31
N LYS A 82 -23.72 0.08 27.64
CA LYS A 82 -23.18 1.46 27.72
C LYS A 82 -21.69 1.66 27.36
N THR A 83 -20.98 0.61 26.95
CA THR A 83 -19.55 0.65 26.58
C THR A 83 -19.31 0.97 25.11
N ASP A 84 -20.19 0.50 24.22
CA ASP A 84 -19.96 0.57 22.77
C ASP A 84 -20.78 1.73 22.18
N LYS A 85 -20.10 2.70 21.59
CA LYS A 85 -20.71 3.86 20.90
C LYS A 85 -20.65 3.65 19.40
N ARG A 86 -21.82 3.64 18.74
CA ARG A 86 -21.96 3.49 17.29
C ARG A 86 -22.54 4.76 16.70
N LEU A 87 -21.95 5.29 15.62
CA LEU A 87 -22.43 6.53 14.99
C LEU A 87 -23.78 6.29 14.31
N VAL A 88 -24.77 7.14 14.58
CA VAL A 88 -26.10 7.03 13.96
C VAL A 88 -26.08 7.73 12.58
N ILE A 89 -26.45 6.98 11.54
CA ILE A 89 -26.57 7.51 10.17
C ILE A 89 -28.04 7.76 9.85
N LEU A 90 -28.37 8.99 9.46
CA LEU A 90 -29.74 9.45 9.28
C LEU A 90 -30.19 9.35 7.83
N ASP A 91 -29.36 9.84 6.92
CA ASP A 91 -29.64 9.96 5.50
C ASP A 91 -29.38 8.66 4.72
N GLU A 92 -30.19 8.41 3.69
CA GLU A 92 -30.07 7.20 2.86
C GLU A 92 -28.74 7.15 2.08
N GLU A 93 -28.20 8.30 1.70
CA GLU A 93 -26.93 8.38 0.98
C GLU A 93 -25.76 7.95 1.86
N GLY A 94 -25.70 8.46 3.09
CA GLY A 94 -24.73 8.05 4.10
C GLY A 94 -24.84 6.56 4.45
N LYS A 95 -26.05 5.98 4.50
CA LYS A 95 -26.18 4.53 4.72
C LYS A 95 -25.59 3.71 3.57
N LYS A 96 -25.81 4.15 2.32
CA LYS A 96 -25.22 3.52 1.14
C LYS A 96 -23.70 3.70 1.11
N GLN A 97 -23.21 4.88 1.47
CA GLN A 97 -21.78 5.15 1.54
C GLN A 97 -21.09 4.26 2.59
N VAL A 98 -21.64 4.18 3.81
CA VAL A 98 -21.14 3.28 4.87
C VAL A 98 -21.21 1.82 4.43
N PHE A 99 -22.29 1.43 3.75
CA PHE A 99 -22.37 0.09 3.16
C PHE A 99 -21.27 -0.13 2.13
N GLU A 100 -21.08 0.77 1.17
CA GLU A 100 -20.07 0.64 0.12
C GLU A 100 -18.67 0.60 0.73
N GLU A 101 -18.37 1.42 1.73
CA GLU A 101 -17.11 1.39 2.47
C GLU A 101 -16.90 0.07 3.24
N CYS A 102 -17.95 -0.47 3.85
CA CYS A 102 -17.87 -1.73 4.62
C CYS A 102 -18.09 -2.99 3.78
N HIS A 103 -18.47 -2.87 2.50
CA HIS A 103 -18.83 -3.98 1.61
C HIS A 103 -18.03 -4.00 0.31
N GLY A 104 -18.03 -2.89 -0.44
CA GLY A 104 -17.43 -2.77 -1.76
C GLY A 104 -16.03 -2.14 -1.78
N SER A 105 -15.64 -1.39 -0.74
CA SER A 105 -14.31 -0.80 -0.66
C SER A 105 -13.23 -1.87 -0.56
N SER A 106 -12.24 -1.73 -1.42
CA SER A 106 -11.04 -2.58 -1.51
C SER A 106 -10.19 -2.61 -0.24
N ILE A 107 -10.33 -1.60 0.62
CA ILE A 107 -9.55 -1.45 1.85
C ILE A 107 -10.25 -2.17 3.01
N GLU A 108 -11.58 -2.11 3.04
CA GLU A 108 -12.36 -2.41 4.24
C GLU A 108 -13.48 -3.45 4.06
N GLY A 109 -14.04 -3.61 2.85
CA GLY A 109 -15.28 -4.37 2.63
C GLY A 109 -15.16 -5.69 1.88
N GLY A 110 -14.27 -5.78 0.89
CA GLY A 110 -13.83 -7.04 0.25
C GLY A 110 -14.91 -8.03 -0.24
N HIS A 111 -16.18 -7.62 -0.38
CA HIS A 111 -17.32 -8.48 -0.68
C HIS A 111 -17.37 -9.77 0.18
N GLY A 112 -17.14 -9.63 1.49
CA GLY A 112 -17.03 -10.74 2.46
C GLY A 112 -18.32 -11.50 2.77
N GLY A 113 -19.44 -11.18 2.11
CA GLY A 113 -20.76 -11.78 2.34
C GLY A 113 -21.52 -11.13 3.50
N GLN A 114 -22.80 -11.50 3.62
CA GLN A 114 -23.76 -10.82 4.51
C GLN A 114 -23.30 -10.73 5.97
N LYS A 115 -22.78 -11.84 6.52
CA LYS A 115 -22.36 -11.92 7.93
C LYS A 115 -21.20 -10.98 8.24
N LYS A 116 -20.13 -11.00 7.43
CA LYS A 116 -18.94 -10.17 7.65
C LYS A 116 -19.23 -8.69 7.47
N THR A 117 -20.00 -8.33 6.44
CA THR A 117 -20.43 -6.94 6.22
C THR A 117 -21.29 -6.46 7.39
N LEU A 118 -22.19 -7.29 7.91
CA LEU A 118 -23.03 -6.93 9.04
C LEU A 118 -22.23 -6.72 10.34
N GLU A 119 -21.33 -7.66 10.68
CA GLU A 119 -20.46 -7.54 11.87
C GLU A 119 -19.64 -6.25 11.84
N LYS A 120 -19.17 -5.84 10.65
CA LYS A 120 -18.37 -4.63 10.46
C LYS A 120 -19.20 -3.34 10.52
N VAL A 121 -20.37 -3.31 9.89
CA VAL A 121 -21.27 -2.16 10.00
C VAL A 121 -21.76 -2.01 11.44
N GLU A 122 -22.07 -3.12 12.13
CA GLU A 122 -22.53 -3.11 13.52
C GLU A 122 -21.47 -2.68 14.52
N SER A 123 -20.17 -2.78 14.21
CA SER A 123 -19.13 -2.36 15.16
C SER A 123 -18.97 -0.85 15.24
N LEU A 124 -19.29 -0.11 14.16
CA LEU A 124 -19.03 1.34 14.05
C LEU A 124 -20.28 2.19 13.86
N PHE A 125 -21.33 1.65 13.23
CA PHE A 125 -22.49 2.43 12.78
C PHE A 125 -23.82 1.85 13.26
N PHE A 126 -24.86 2.68 13.20
CA PHE A 126 -26.22 2.29 13.55
C PHE A 126 -27.26 3.04 12.72
N TRP A 127 -28.25 2.32 12.20
CA TRP A 127 -29.52 2.90 11.76
C TRP A 127 -30.66 1.89 11.94
N ARG A 128 -31.89 2.39 11.93
CA ARG A 128 -33.07 1.52 12.04
C ARG A 128 -33.18 0.66 10.78
N GLY A 129 -33.25 -0.66 10.96
CA GLY A 129 -33.42 -1.59 9.84
C GLY A 129 -32.11 -2.03 9.17
N MET A 130 -30.95 -1.63 9.70
CA MET A 130 -29.64 -1.91 9.09
C MET A 130 -29.38 -3.35 8.66
N VAL A 131 -29.83 -4.33 9.44
CA VAL A 131 -29.68 -5.76 9.09
C VAL A 131 -30.40 -6.07 7.78
N LYS A 132 -31.63 -5.55 7.59
CA LYS A 132 -32.41 -5.79 6.37
C LYS A 132 -31.80 -5.09 5.17
N ASP A 133 -31.32 -3.87 5.37
CA ASP A 133 -30.69 -3.09 4.29
C ASP A 133 -29.39 -3.73 3.83
N VAL A 134 -28.50 -4.10 4.75
CA VAL A 134 -27.24 -4.78 4.44
C VAL A 134 -27.50 -6.10 3.72
N ILE A 135 -28.41 -6.94 4.22
CA ILE A 135 -28.76 -8.21 3.55
C ILE A 135 -29.27 -7.95 2.12
N ARG A 136 -30.18 -6.99 1.95
CA ARG A 136 -30.73 -6.62 0.65
C ARG A 136 -29.65 -6.14 -0.31
N TRP A 137 -28.75 -5.27 0.14
CA TRP A 137 -27.69 -4.69 -0.67
C TRP A 137 -26.61 -5.71 -1.04
N VAL A 138 -26.20 -6.59 -0.11
CA VAL A 138 -25.29 -7.71 -0.43
C VAL A 138 -25.93 -8.69 -1.41
N THR A 139 -27.23 -8.96 -1.28
CA THR A 139 -27.94 -9.87 -2.20
C THR A 139 -28.09 -9.27 -3.61
N ALA A 140 -28.23 -7.94 -3.69
CA ALA A 140 -28.24 -7.20 -4.95
C ALA A 140 -26.85 -7.02 -5.58
N CYS A 141 -25.77 -7.20 -4.80
CA CYS A 141 -24.40 -7.07 -5.29
C CYS A 141 -24.07 -8.17 -6.31
N GLU A 142 -23.72 -7.75 -7.53
CA GLU A 142 -23.43 -8.67 -8.64
C GLU A 142 -22.22 -9.56 -8.36
N ILE A 143 -21.21 -9.03 -7.66
CA ILE A 143 -19.97 -9.72 -7.29
C ILE A 143 -20.27 -10.85 -6.28
N CYS A 144 -21.06 -10.57 -5.24
CA CYS A 144 -21.49 -11.59 -4.28
C CYS A 144 -22.41 -12.63 -4.91
N ARG A 145 -23.36 -12.20 -5.76
CA ARG A 145 -24.28 -13.10 -6.48
C ARG A 145 -23.54 -14.05 -7.43
N TYR A 146 -22.46 -13.59 -8.06
CA TYR A 146 -21.63 -14.42 -8.93
C TYR A 146 -20.81 -15.45 -8.13
N LYS A 147 -20.22 -15.05 -6.99
CA LYS A 147 -19.50 -15.97 -6.07
C LYS A 147 -20.41 -17.09 -5.55
N GLU A 148 -21.65 -16.76 -5.17
CA GLU A 148 -22.61 -17.74 -4.66
C GLU A 148 -23.05 -18.76 -5.73
N LYS A 149 -23.29 -18.32 -6.97
CA LYS A 149 -23.60 -19.22 -8.09
C LYS A 149 -22.47 -20.20 -8.40
N ARG A 150 -21.21 -19.74 -8.34
CA ARG A 150 -20.01 -20.56 -8.57
C ARG A 150 -19.81 -21.60 -7.46
N CYS A 151 -19.93 -21.21 -6.19
CA CYS A 151 -19.84 -22.17 -5.07
C CYS A 151 -20.95 -23.23 -5.11
N ASN A 152 -22.18 -22.84 -5.47
CA ASN A 152 -23.29 -23.79 -5.62
C ASN A 152 -23.13 -24.75 -6.82
N GLN A 153 -22.46 -24.32 -7.90
CA GLN A 153 -22.11 -25.21 -9.02
C GLN A 153 -20.99 -26.20 -8.64
N LEU A 154 -19.99 -25.78 -7.87
CA LEU A 154 -18.92 -26.65 -7.38
C LEU A 154 -19.45 -27.67 -6.35
N TYR A 155 -20.35 -27.25 -5.46
CA TYR A 155 -21.03 -28.14 -4.52
C TYR A 155 -21.90 -29.21 -5.22
N LYS A 156 -22.57 -28.85 -6.33
CA LYS A 156 -23.32 -29.81 -7.15
C LYS A 156 -22.41 -30.80 -7.90
N LYS A 157 -21.24 -30.36 -8.39
CA LYS A 157 -20.23 -31.22 -9.04
C LYS A 157 -19.57 -32.20 -8.07
N ALA A 158 -19.27 -31.76 -6.84
CA ALA A 158 -18.73 -32.62 -5.79
C ALA A 158 -19.72 -33.74 -5.40
N LYS A 159 -21.01 -33.41 -5.30
CA LYS A 159 -22.06 -34.38 -4.94
C LYS A 159 -22.36 -35.42 -6.04
N THR A 160 -22.03 -35.15 -7.30
CA THR A 160 -22.16 -36.10 -8.42
C THR A 160 -20.92 -36.99 -8.60
N ALA A 161 -19.76 -36.57 -8.11
CA ALA A 161 -18.52 -37.34 -8.19
C ALA A 161 -18.50 -38.52 -7.18
N ASP A 162 -19.19 -38.38 -6.04
CA ASP A 162 -19.29 -39.42 -5.01
C ASP A 162 -20.17 -40.63 -5.41
N LEU A 163 -20.88 -40.58 -6.55
CA LEU A 163 -21.69 -41.71 -7.06
C LEU A 163 -21.04 -42.49 -8.22
N ALA A 164 -19.87 -42.06 -8.72
CA ALA A 164 -19.28 -42.62 -9.94
C ALA A 164 -18.03 -43.48 -9.71
N ASN A 165 -17.64 -43.75 -8.46
CA ASN A 165 -16.37 -44.42 -8.15
C ASN A 165 -16.51 -45.86 -7.62
N ASP A 166 -17.48 -46.60 -8.14
CA ASP A 166 -17.54 -48.06 -8.07
C ASP A 166 -17.72 -48.58 -9.50
N THR A 167 -16.63 -48.78 -10.24
CA THR A 167 -16.40 -49.86 -11.22
C THR A 167 -15.20 -49.47 -12.12
N SER A 168 -13.99 -49.87 -11.72
CA SER A 168 -12.92 -50.20 -12.67
C SER A 168 -11.76 -50.85 -11.93
N GLN A 169 -11.78 -52.19 -11.85
CA GLN A 169 -10.58 -52.99 -11.68
C GLN A 169 -9.96 -53.32 -13.04
N SER A 170 -8.63 -53.19 -13.08
CA SER A 170 -7.64 -53.96 -13.85
C SER A 170 -7.72 -53.99 -15.38
N SER A 171 -6.61 -53.63 -16.03
CA SER A 171 -5.82 -54.62 -16.77
C SER A 171 -4.45 -54.07 -17.16
N ASP A 172 -3.43 -54.76 -16.67
CA ASP A 172 -2.06 -54.75 -17.18
C ASP A 172 -1.97 -55.30 -18.61
N THR A 173 -1.01 -54.73 -19.34
CA THR A 173 -0.21 -55.25 -20.46
C THR A 173 -0.67 -56.44 -21.30
N CYS A 174 -0.71 -56.23 -22.63
CA CYS A 174 -0.11 -57.13 -23.61
C CYS A 174 0.08 -56.46 -24.98
N GLN A 175 1.24 -56.73 -25.58
CA GLN A 175 1.63 -56.45 -26.95
C GLN A 175 1.17 -57.58 -27.89
N ASP A 176 1.06 -57.21 -29.18
CA ASP A 176 1.04 -58.04 -30.39
C ASP A 176 -0.26 -58.81 -30.75
N ASP A 177 -0.96 -58.37 -31.81
CA ASP A 177 -0.98 -59.07 -33.11
C ASP A 177 -1.93 -58.42 -34.15
N ILE A 178 -1.31 -57.95 -35.24
CA ILE A 178 -1.66 -58.04 -36.67
C ILE A 178 -3.14 -58.17 -37.13
N THR A 179 -3.54 -57.14 -37.90
CA THR A 179 -4.50 -57.08 -39.02
C THR A 179 -6.01 -57.18 -38.76
N THR A 180 -6.69 -56.04 -38.90
CA THR A 180 -7.85 -55.90 -39.80
C THR A 180 -7.85 -54.49 -40.39
N GLY A 181 -8.08 -54.38 -41.69
CA GLY A 181 -7.83 -53.19 -42.50
C GLY A 181 -8.47 -51.91 -41.98
N GLU A 182 -7.63 -51.01 -41.47
CA GLU A 182 -7.97 -49.60 -41.40
C GLU A 182 -7.63 -48.96 -42.73
N ASN A 183 -8.67 -48.45 -43.40
CA ASN A 183 -8.52 -47.60 -44.57
C ASN A 183 -7.49 -46.50 -44.20
N PRO A 184 -6.34 -46.37 -44.91
CA PRO A 184 -5.27 -45.43 -44.53
C PRO A 184 -5.76 -43.98 -44.44
N THR A 185 -6.91 -43.70 -45.04
CA THR A 185 -7.64 -42.44 -44.98
C THR A 185 -8.24 -42.11 -43.60
N ASN A 186 -8.59 -43.10 -42.75
CA ASN A 186 -9.19 -42.85 -41.44
C ASN A 186 -8.16 -42.35 -40.41
N GLY A 187 -6.96 -42.95 -40.36
CA GLY A 187 -5.86 -42.46 -39.51
C GLY A 187 -5.35 -41.08 -39.96
N LEU A 188 -5.30 -40.84 -41.27
CA LEU A 188 -5.03 -39.52 -41.86
C LEU A 188 -6.12 -38.49 -41.50
N TYR A 189 -7.40 -38.89 -41.50
CA TYR A 189 -8.53 -38.03 -41.15
C TYR A 189 -8.50 -37.62 -39.68
N GLU A 190 -8.31 -38.55 -38.74
CA GLU A 190 -8.25 -38.24 -37.31
C GLU A 190 -7.01 -37.38 -36.96
N THR A 191 -5.86 -37.64 -37.60
CA THR A 191 -4.65 -36.81 -37.43
C THR A 191 -4.85 -35.40 -37.99
N ALA A 192 -5.48 -35.28 -39.17
CA ALA A 192 -5.80 -33.99 -39.78
C ALA A 192 -6.82 -33.20 -38.95
N LYS A 193 -7.83 -33.88 -38.39
CA LYS A 193 -8.82 -33.27 -37.51
C LYS A 193 -8.21 -32.75 -36.20
N TYR A 194 -7.36 -33.55 -35.55
CA TYR A 194 -6.61 -33.10 -34.36
C TYR A 194 -5.72 -31.89 -34.69
N SER A 195 -5.00 -31.94 -35.82
CA SER A 195 -4.17 -30.81 -36.26
C SER A 195 -4.99 -29.56 -36.57
N MET A 196 -6.17 -29.71 -37.18
CA MET A 196 -7.11 -28.61 -37.42
C MET A 196 -7.57 -27.98 -36.11
N GLU A 197 -7.98 -28.77 -35.12
CA GLU A 197 -8.37 -28.26 -33.79
C GLU A 197 -7.23 -27.51 -33.09
N GLN A 198 -5.98 -28.00 -33.19
CA GLN A 198 -4.81 -27.28 -32.65
C GLN A 198 -4.57 -25.95 -33.37
N VAL A 199 -4.71 -25.91 -34.70
CA VAL A 199 -4.57 -24.67 -35.49
C VAL A 199 -5.67 -23.68 -35.15
N GLU A 200 -6.93 -24.12 -35.02
CA GLU A 200 -8.04 -23.27 -34.61
C GLU A 200 -7.82 -22.68 -33.21
N GLN A 201 -7.32 -23.47 -32.26
CA GLN A 201 -6.93 -22.98 -30.94
C GLN A 201 -5.80 -21.94 -31.00
N CYS A 202 -4.80 -22.14 -31.86
CA CYS A 202 -3.74 -21.17 -32.09
C CYS A 202 -4.27 -19.86 -32.70
N LEU A 203 -5.15 -19.94 -33.70
CA LEU A 203 -5.78 -18.77 -34.31
C LEU A 203 -6.60 -17.98 -33.29
N GLN A 204 -7.34 -18.66 -32.42
CA GLN A 204 -8.10 -18.00 -31.35
C GLN A 204 -7.17 -17.28 -30.36
N LYS A 205 -6.01 -17.88 -30.01
CA LYS A 205 -5.00 -17.22 -29.16
C LYS A 205 -4.41 -15.98 -29.83
N ILE A 206 -4.08 -16.07 -31.13
CA ILE A 206 -3.56 -14.93 -31.90
C ILE A 206 -4.57 -13.78 -31.90
N GLN A 207 -5.85 -14.07 -32.18
CA GLN A 207 -6.89 -13.05 -32.17
C GLN A 207 -7.04 -12.37 -30.79
N ASN A 208 -6.89 -13.14 -29.71
CA ASN A 208 -6.89 -12.57 -28.35
C ASN A 208 -5.68 -11.65 -28.13
N TYR A 209 -4.49 -12.03 -28.59
CA TYR A 209 -3.29 -11.19 -28.51
C TYR A 209 -3.39 -9.92 -29.35
N GLU A 210 -4.00 -9.98 -30.53
CA GLU A 210 -4.26 -8.80 -31.36
C GLU A 210 -5.17 -7.79 -30.62
N VAL A 211 -6.25 -8.28 -30.01
CA VAL A 211 -7.16 -7.44 -29.21
C VAL A 211 -6.45 -6.85 -27.99
N GLU A 212 -5.63 -7.65 -27.31
CA GLU A 212 -4.85 -7.19 -26.15
C GLU A 212 -3.86 -6.09 -26.54
N LEU A 213 -3.11 -6.27 -27.63
CA LEU A 213 -2.16 -5.28 -28.14
C LEU A 213 -2.84 -3.95 -28.48
N VAL A 214 -4.00 -4.00 -29.15
CA VAL A 214 -4.79 -2.81 -29.47
C VAL A 214 -5.27 -2.09 -28.20
N ASN A 215 -5.71 -2.83 -27.19
CA ASN A 215 -6.15 -2.25 -25.93
C ASN A 215 -4.97 -1.65 -25.13
N MET A 216 -3.82 -2.32 -25.11
CA MET A 216 -2.59 -1.81 -24.48
C MET A 216 -2.11 -0.52 -25.16
N SER A 217 -2.14 -0.45 -26.49
CA SER A 217 -1.81 0.77 -27.24
C SER A 217 -2.72 1.92 -26.86
N LYS A 218 -4.05 1.70 -26.84
CA LYS A 218 -5.01 2.74 -26.46
C LYS A 218 -4.83 3.22 -25.02
N ALA A 219 -4.53 2.31 -24.10
CA ALA A 219 -4.24 2.67 -22.71
C ALA A 219 -2.96 3.50 -22.61
N ALA A 220 -1.90 3.12 -23.33
CA ALA A 220 -0.66 3.89 -23.39
C ALA A 220 -0.87 5.29 -23.97
N ASP A 221 -1.69 5.43 -25.02
CA ASP A 221 -2.03 6.74 -25.59
C ASP A 221 -2.68 7.67 -24.53
N VAL A 222 -3.66 7.15 -23.78
CA VAL A 222 -4.33 7.90 -22.70
C VAL A 222 -3.35 8.25 -21.58
N GLU A 223 -2.50 7.30 -21.15
CA GLU A 223 -1.49 7.56 -20.11
C GLU A 223 -0.47 8.63 -20.55
N ILE A 224 -0.06 8.64 -21.82
CA ILE A 224 0.83 9.64 -22.39
C ILE A 224 0.17 11.02 -22.32
N ASP A 225 -1.08 11.14 -22.78
CA ASP A 225 -1.84 12.39 -22.75
C ASP A 225 -1.97 12.91 -21.31
N ASP A 226 -2.42 12.08 -20.37
CA ASP A 226 -2.57 12.43 -18.96
C ASP A 226 -1.25 12.90 -18.32
N MET A 227 -0.14 12.19 -18.57
CA MET A 227 1.17 12.53 -18.01
C MET A 227 1.72 13.85 -18.56
N LEU A 228 1.61 14.06 -19.87
CA LEU A 228 2.12 15.27 -20.53
C LEU A 228 1.25 16.49 -20.21
N ASP A 229 -0.07 16.35 -20.18
CA ASP A 229 -0.99 17.42 -19.78
C ASP A 229 -0.77 17.83 -18.32
N PHE A 230 -0.52 16.86 -17.44
CA PHE A 230 -0.18 17.14 -16.05
C PHE A 230 1.16 17.89 -15.91
N LEU A 231 2.18 17.49 -16.69
CA LEU A 231 3.46 18.20 -16.72
C LEU A 231 3.30 19.63 -17.27
N LEU A 232 2.51 19.79 -18.35
CA LEU A 232 2.19 21.08 -18.94
C LEU A 232 1.55 22.02 -17.92
N ALA A 233 0.55 21.53 -17.16
CA ALA A 233 -0.10 22.30 -16.10
C ALA A 233 0.90 22.76 -15.01
N LYS A 234 1.86 21.90 -14.63
CA LYS A 234 2.92 22.25 -13.67
C LYS A 234 3.86 23.32 -14.24
N ILE A 235 4.32 23.17 -15.48
CA ILE A 235 5.21 24.15 -16.14
C ILE A 235 4.50 25.50 -16.27
N MET A 236 3.23 25.52 -16.69
CA MET A 236 2.43 26.74 -16.79
C MET A 236 2.28 27.47 -15.45
N LYS A 237 2.14 26.73 -14.35
CA LYS A 237 2.12 27.29 -12.99
C LYS A 237 3.46 27.92 -12.60
N LEU A 238 4.58 27.28 -12.94
CA LEU A 238 5.93 27.82 -12.71
C LEU A 238 6.18 29.11 -13.50
N ILE A 239 5.84 29.12 -14.79
CA ILE A 239 5.96 30.31 -15.65
C ILE A 239 5.10 31.46 -15.09
N SER A 240 3.85 31.17 -14.73
CA SER A 240 2.93 32.16 -14.17
C SER A 240 3.43 32.75 -12.84
N ARG A 241 4.06 31.92 -12.00
CA ARG A 241 4.71 32.38 -10.76
C ARG A 241 5.89 33.29 -11.06
N ARG A 242 6.81 32.87 -11.95
CA ARG A 242 7.99 33.68 -12.29
C ARG A 242 7.62 35.01 -12.93
N LYS A 243 6.59 35.04 -13.78
CA LYS A 243 6.01 36.26 -14.36
C LYS A 243 5.58 37.26 -13.27
N ARG A 244 4.91 36.79 -12.21
CA ARG A 244 4.50 37.65 -11.08
C ARG A 244 5.72 38.17 -10.33
N GLU A 245 6.68 37.31 -10.03
CA GLU A 245 7.91 37.69 -9.32
C GLU A 245 8.70 38.77 -10.08
N MET A 246 8.88 38.63 -11.40
CA MET A 246 9.56 39.63 -12.22
C MET A 246 8.83 40.98 -12.24
N LYS A 247 7.50 40.98 -12.29
CA LYS A 247 6.70 42.22 -12.20
C LYS A 247 6.84 42.91 -10.85
N ILE A 248 6.91 42.14 -9.76
CA ILE A 248 7.15 42.67 -8.41
C ILE A 248 8.54 43.31 -8.36
N GLN A 249 9.57 42.64 -8.89
CA GLN A 249 10.94 43.18 -8.93
C GLN A 249 11.01 44.51 -9.71
N VAL A 250 10.28 44.64 -10.81
CA VAL A 250 10.15 45.89 -11.58
C VAL A 250 9.53 47.01 -10.72
N GLU A 251 8.43 46.72 -10.01
CA GLU A 251 7.76 47.72 -9.18
C GLU A 251 8.61 48.12 -7.97
N GLU A 252 9.30 47.17 -7.34
CA GLU A 252 10.25 47.45 -6.26
C GLU A 252 11.38 48.38 -6.72
N GLN A 253 11.98 48.10 -7.88
CA GLN A 253 13.03 48.94 -8.43
C GLN A 253 12.52 50.34 -8.77
N LYS A 254 11.31 50.45 -9.34
CA LYS A 254 10.64 51.72 -9.59
C LYS A 254 10.40 52.50 -8.29
N ILE A 255 9.90 51.85 -7.24
CA ILE A 255 9.67 52.48 -5.94
C ILE A 255 11.00 53.00 -5.35
N ARG A 256 12.07 52.20 -5.40
CA ARG A 256 13.40 52.61 -4.93
C ARG A 256 13.90 53.86 -5.66
N SER A 257 13.89 53.86 -6.99
CA SER A 257 14.32 55.01 -7.80
C SER A 257 13.45 56.26 -7.57
N LEU A 258 12.12 56.09 -7.47
CA LEU A 258 11.21 57.21 -7.20
C LEU A 258 11.40 57.79 -5.80
N ASN A 259 11.67 56.96 -4.79
CA ASN A 259 11.92 57.43 -3.43
C ASN A 259 13.22 58.23 -3.34
N LEU A 260 14.26 57.81 -4.07
CA LEU A 260 15.50 58.58 -4.20
C LEU A 260 15.23 59.97 -4.80
N LEU A 261 14.50 60.03 -5.91
CA LEU A 261 14.14 61.28 -6.57
C LEU A 261 13.25 62.19 -5.70
N LYS A 262 12.28 61.62 -4.97
CA LYS A 262 11.45 62.38 -4.02
C LYS A 262 12.29 63.00 -2.91
N THR A 263 13.29 62.26 -2.41
CA THR A 263 14.21 62.75 -1.37
C THR A 263 15.03 63.93 -1.87
N PHE A 264 15.62 63.83 -3.06
CA PHE A 264 16.34 64.93 -3.68
C PHE A 264 15.42 66.13 -3.94
N ARG A 265 14.24 65.92 -4.54
CA ARG A 265 13.27 67.00 -4.79
C ARG A 265 12.96 67.78 -3.50
N LYS A 266 12.68 67.08 -2.40
CA LYS A 266 12.40 67.70 -1.10
C LYS A 266 13.56 68.57 -0.59
N GLN A 267 14.81 68.13 -0.79
CA GLN A 267 15.98 68.93 -0.44
C GLN A 267 16.04 70.22 -1.26
N PHE A 268 15.90 70.14 -2.59
CA PHE A 268 15.92 71.31 -3.47
C PHE A 268 14.76 72.28 -3.18
N GLU A 269 13.53 71.78 -3.05
CA GLU A 269 12.36 72.60 -2.73
C GLU A 269 12.50 73.31 -1.37
N GLY A 270 13.02 72.60 -0.36
CA GLY A 270 13.31 73.17 0.95
C GLY A 270 14.32 74.31 0.88
N ARG A 271 15.40 74.12 0.11
CA ARG A 271 16.40 75.18 -0.13
C ARG A 271 15.83 76.37 -0.88
N LEU A 272 15.03 76.13 -1.90
CA LEU A 272 14.40 77.16 -2.72
C LEU A 272 13.45 78.01 -1.85
N LYS A 273 12.72 77.40 -0.92
CA LYS A 273 11.89 78.10 0.08
C LYS A 273 12.73 79.00 1.00
N THR A 274 13.86 78.51 1.49
CA THR A 274 14.80 79.30 2.32
C THR A 274 15.34 80.50 1.55
N ILE A 275 15.77 80.31 0.30
CA ILE A 275 16.29 81.40 -0.55
C ILE A 275 15.20 82.44 -0.83
N ARG A 276 13.99 82.02 -1.22
CA ARG A 276 12.85 82.94 -1.44
C ARG A 276 12.55 83.77 -0.19
N LYS A 277 12.57 83.15 1.00
CA LYS A 277 12.37 83.87 2.27
C LYS A 277 13.46 84.91 2.50
N LEU A 278 14.73 84.56 2.28
CA LEU A 278 15.84 85.50 2.41
C LEU A 278 15.69 86.71 1.47
N ILE A 279 15.30 86.49 0.21
CA ILE A 279 15.06 87.56 -0.76
C ILE A 279 13.95 88.51 -0.24
N LEU A 280 12.81 87.95 0.19
CA LEU A 280 11.71 88.74 0.75
C LEU A 280 12.12 89.55 1.99
N ASP A 281 12.92 88.96 2.88
CA ASP A 281 13.41 89.62 4.08
C ASP A 281 14.37 90.78 3.71
N VAL A 282 15.27 90.59 2.73
CA VAL A 282 16.17 91.63 2.19
C VAL A 282 15.38 92.77 1.53
N GLU A 283 14.40 92.44 0.70
CA GLU A 283 13.53 93.44 0.03
C GLU A 283 12.75 94.30 1.02
N LYS A 284 12.29 93.71 2.15
CA LYS A 284 11.62 94.47 3.22
C LYS A 284 12.56 95.44 3.92
N ALA A 285 13.77 95.01 4.26
CA ALA A 285 14.72 95.86 4.97
C ALA A 285 15.24 97.03 4.12
N THR A 286 15.42 96.79 2.82
CA THR A 286 15.83 97.84 1.85
C THR A 286 14.76 98.91 1.63
N LYS A 287 13.47 98.56 1.68
CA LYS A 287 12.36 99.54 1.62
C LYS A 287 12.13 100.30 2.94
N GLY A 288 12.54 99.73 4.09
CA GLY A 288 12.34 100.32 5.42
C GLY A 288 13.45 101.23 5.94
N ASN A 289 14.53 101.45 5.17
CA ASN A 289 15.70 102.24 5.57
C ASN A 289 16.39 101.77 6.89
N GLN A 290 16.29 100.48 7.23
CA GLN A 290 16.97 99.87 8.39
C GLN A 290 18.28 99.18 7.96
N LEU A 291 19.33 99.31 8.78
CA LEU A 291 20.65 98.71 8.53
C LEU A 291 20.58 97.17 8.61
N TRP A 292 20.95 96.47 7.54
CA TRP A 292 20.93 95.01 7.46
C TRP A 292 21.98 94.36 8.40
N PRO A 293 21.61 93.48 9.35
CA PRO A 293 22.58 92.81 10.22
C PRO A 293 23.44 91.80 9.43
N SER A 294 24.63 92.22 9.03
CA SER A 294 25.61 91.41 8.33
C SER A 294 26.33 90.46 9.31
N LEU A 295 26.00 89.16 9.27
CA LEU A 295 26.95 88.04 9.20
C LEU A 295 26.24 86.67 9.14
N LYS A 296 25.13 86.48 9.88
CA LYS A 296 24.43 85.16 9.96
C LYS A 296 23.73 84.73 8.66
N HIS A 297 23.39 85.67 7.78
CA HIS A 297 22.68 85.39 6.53
C HIS A 297 23.60 85.15 5.31
N LYS A 298 24.88 85.53 5.38
CA LYS A 298 25.86 85.28 4.30
C LYS A 298 26.17 83.80 4.13
N SER A 299 26.19 83.04 5.23
CA SER A 299 26.41 81.58 5.21
C SER A 299 25.25 80.81 4.57
N ALA A 300 24.02 81.29 4.70
CA ALA A 300 22.84 80.66 4.08
C ALA A 300 22.77 80.87 2.56
N VAL A 301 23.28 82.01 2.07
CA VAL A 301 23.39 82.32 0.63
C VAL A 301 24.53 81.53 -0.01
N ASN A 302 25.65 81.34 0.71
CA ASN A 302 26.84 80.67 0.19
C ASN A 302 26.89 79.15 0.44
N ALA A 303 25.84 78.55 1.00
CA ALA A 303 25.81 77.10 1.21
C ALA A 303 25.79 76.36 -0.15
N SER A 304 26.71 75.43 -0.40
CA SER A 304 26.86 74.71 -1.68
C SER A 304 25.58 73.99 -2.10
N LEU A 305 25.13 74.15 -3.35
CA LEU A 305 23.95 73.47 -3.90
C LEU A 305 24.08 71.95 -3.73
N PRO A 306 23.02 71.19 -3.37
CA PRO A 306 23.06 69.75 -3.42
C PRO A 306 23.41 69.30 -4.85
N GLU A 307 24.33 68.35 -4.99
CA GLU A 307 24.68 67.83 -6.31
C GLU A 307 23.53 66.97 -6.86
N MET A 308 23.18 67.17 -8.12
CA MET A 308 22.09 66.43 -8.75
C MET A 308 22.58 65.01 -9.06
N PRO A 309 21.83 63.95 -8.70
CA PRO A 309 22.26 62.59 -9.01
C PRO A 309 22.36 62.39 -10.52
N LYS A 310 23.38 61.65 -10.95
CA LYS A 310 23.54 61.29 -12.35
C LYS A 310 22.46 60.29 -12.78
N ARG A 311 22.19 60.17 -14.08
CA ARG A 311 21.14 59.27 -14.60
C ARG A 311 21.42 57.82 -14.22
N GLU A 312 22.70 57.46 -14.18
CA GLU A 312 23.21 56.15 -13.83
C GLU A 312 22.97 55.81 -12.34
N GLU A 313 22.98 56.82 -11.46
CA GLU A 313 22.74 56.68 -10.01
C GLU A 313 21.24 56.50 -9.69
N ILE A 314 20.36 57.02 -10.54
CA ILE A 314 18.91 56.81 -10.44
C ILE A 314 18.54 55.38 -10.91
N GLY A 315 19.34 54.83 -11.82
CA GLY A 315 19.17 53.50 -12.42
C GLY A 315 18.10 53.44 -13.52
N GLY A 316 18.19 52.41 -14.37
CA GLY A 316 17.17 52.07 -15.36
C GLY A 316 16.52 50.72 -15.06
N ILE A 317 15.39 50.43 -15.71
CA ILE A 317 14.63 49.19 -15.53
C ILE A 317 14.47 48.52 -16.89
N TRP A 318 15.01 47.31 -17.03
CA TRP A 318 14.88 46.47 -18.21
C TRP A 318 14.54 45.05 -17.76
N SER A 319 13.78 44.34 -18.58
CA SER A 319 13.51 42.92 -18.38
C SER A 319 14.04 42.13 -19.58
N VAL A 320 14.78 41.06 -19.32
CA VAL A 320 15.22 40.11 -20.33
C VAL A 320 14.77 38.72 -19.88
N PHE A 321 14.25 37.94 -20.81
CA PHE A 321 13.94 36.53 -20.62
C PHE A 321 14.26 35.79 -21.91
N ASN A 322 15.22 34.88 -21.86
CA ASN A 322 15.63 34.10 -23.04
C ASN A 322 14.65 32.94 -23.24
N THR A 323 13.71 33.09 -24.16
CA THR A 323 12.69 32.07 -24.43
C THR A 323 13.25 30.87 -25.20
N GLU A 324 14.28 31.07 -26.03
CA GLU A 324 14.83 30.01 -26.89
C GLU A 324 15.64 29.00 -26.09
N GLU A 325 16.56 29.48 -25.25
CA GLU A 325 17.36 28.65 -24.34
C GLU A 325 16.46 27.86 -23.37
N ALA A 326 15.44 28.51 -22.81
CA ALA A 326 14.47 27.84 -21.94
C ALA A 326 13.67 26.76 -22.67
N HIS A 327 13.25 27.01 -23.91
CA HIS A 327 12.54 26.02 -24.72
C HIS A 327 13.44 24.82 -25.06
N GLU A 328 14.70 25.06 -25.42
CA GLU A 328 15.67 24.01 -25.73
C GLU A 328 15.95 23.12 -24.50
N GLU A 329 16.21 23.73 -23.35
CA GLU A 329 16.49 22.98 -22.12
C GLU A 329 15.28 22.14 -21.67
N ILE A 330 14.08 22.72 -21.71
CA ILE A 330 12.84 21.97 -21.42
C ILE A 330 12.64 20.83 -22.42
N GLY A 331 12.86 21.07 -23.72
CA GLY A 331 12.75 20.04 -24.75
C GLY A 331 13.73 18.87 -24.54
N ASN A 332 14.97 19.17 -24.15
CA ASN A 332 15.97 18.16 -23.83
C ASN A 332 15.59 17.34 -22.59
N ILE A 333 15.05 17.97 -21.56
CA ILE A 333 14.56 17.29 -20.36
C ILE A 333 13.37 16.37 -20.69
N ILE A 334 12.39 16.86 -21.45
CA ILE A 334 11.21 16.06 -21.85
C ILE A 334 11.65 14.80 -22.60
N LYS A 335 12.55 14.94 -23.59
CA LYS A 335 13.10 13.80 -24.35
C LYS A 335 13.82 12.79 -23.46
N LYS A 336 14.59 13.28 -22.47
CA LYS A 336 15.30 12.41 -21.51
C LYS A 336 14.33 11.66 -20.58
N CYS A 337 13.19 12.26 -20.25
CA CYS A 337 12.21 11.71 -19.32
C CYS A 337 11.10 10.88 -20.00
N SER A 338 11.03 10.86 -21.33
CA SER A 338 10.08 10.07 -22.11
C SER A 338 10.70 8.78 -22.61
N ASN A 339 10.02 7.64 -22.42
CA ASN A 339 10.42 6.38 -23.02
C ASN A 339 9.18 5.54 -23.36
N ILE A 340 9.23 4.82 -24.48
CA ILE A 340 8.22 3.82 -24.87
C ILE A 340 8.90 2.46 -24.78
N TYR A 341 8.29 1.54 -24.03
CA TYR A 341 8.84 0.21 -23.80
C TYR A 341 8.18 -0.79 -24.74
N GLU A 342 8.95 -1.43 -25.62
CA GLU A 342 8.47 -2.56 -26.45
C GLU A 342 8.38 -3.85 -25.63
N GLN A 343 9.19 -3.97 -24.58
CA GLN A 343 9.15 -5.07 -23.63
C GLN A 343 9.29 -4.53 -22.20
N PRO A 344 8.65 -5.18 -21.21
CA PRO A 344 8.94 -4.91 -19.82
C PRO A 344 10.42 -5.27 -19.60
N PRO A 345 11.24 -4.39 -19.04
CA PRO A 345 12.68 -4.62 -19.00
C PRO A 345 13.09 -5.63 -17.93
N TYR A 346 12.17 -6.12 -17.09
CA TYR A 346 12.38 -7.28 -16.25
C TYR A 346 11.27 -8.30 -16.45
N ILE A 347 11.65 -9.57 -16.49
CA ILE A 347 10.76 -10.72 -16.68
C ILE A 347 11.07 -11.80 -15.65
N VAL A 348 10.09 -12.68 -15.43
CA VAL A 348 10.34 -13.94 -14.72
C VAL A 348 11.09 -14.87 -15.68
N SER A 349 12.30 -15.28 -15.30
CA SER A 349 13.13 -16.17 -16.11
C SER A 349 13.00 -17.64 -15.71
N ASP A 350 12.79 -17.91 -14.44
CA ASP A 350 12.67 -19.26 -13.90
C ASP A 350 11.85 -19.26 -12.59
N VAL A 351 11.25 -20.40 -12.25
CA VAL A 351 10.49 -20.58 -11.01
C VAL A 351 10.78 -21.95 -10.41
N LEU A 352 11.29 -21.96 -9.18
CA LEU A 352 11.43 -23.16 -8.37
C LEU A 352 10.21 -23.33 -7.45
N GLN A 353 9.56 -24.49 -7.52
CA GLN A 353 8.46 -24.84 -6.64
C GLN A 353 8.96 -25.22 -5.25
N LEU A 354 8.34 -24.66 -4.22
CA LEU A 354 8.66 -24.89 -2.80
C LEU A 354 7.36 -25.22 -2.02
N PRO A 355 7.46 -25.79 -0.80
CA PRO A 355 6.30 -26.05 0.07
C PRO A 355 5.42 -24.81 0.25
N ALA A 356 4.20 -24.85 -0.30
CA ALA A 356 3.26 -23.73 -0.32
C ALA A 356 3.89 -22.37 -0.72
N SER A 357 4.92 -22.39 -1.57
CA SER A 357 5.68 -21.21 -1.97
C SER A 357 6.35 -21.39 -3.34
N LEU A 358 6.83 -20.30 -3.92
CA LEU A 358 7.60 -20.28 -5.15
C LEU A 358 8.83 -19.40 -4.95
N ARG A 359 9.98 -19.82 -5.47
CA ARG A 359 11.16 -18.95 -5.65
C ARG A 359 11.23 -18.53 -7.11
N ILE A 360 10.99 -17.25 -7.35
CA ILE A 360 10.85 -16.63 -8.67
C ILE A 360 12.17 -15.96 -9.03
N GLN A 361 12.83 -16.44 -10.07
CA GLN A 361 14.03 -15.85 -10.64
C GLN A 361 13.67 -14.74 -11.62
N ILE A 362 14.37 -13.62 -11.53
CA ILE A 362 14.08 -12.40 -12.30
C ILE A 362 15.32 -12.04 -13.12
N SER A 363 15.11 -11.76 -14.41
CA SER A 363 16.18 -11.34 -15.32
C SER A 363 15.78 -10.06 -16.07
N HIS A 364 16.79 -9.36 -16.61
CA HIS A 364 16.56 -8.23 -17.49
C HIS A 364 16.20 -8.73 -18.90
N ALA A 365 15.14 -8.20 -19.52
CA ALA A 365 14.63 -8.70 -20.79
C ALA A 365 15.59 -8.48 -21.98
N ALA A 366 16.36 -7.38 -21.98
CA ALA A 366 17.27 -7.04 -23.08
C ALA A 366 18.68 -7.68 -23.00
N CYS A 367 18.91 -8.61 -22.06
CA CYS A 367 20.26 -9.07 -21.72
C CYS A 367 20.92 -9.99 -22.77
N ASP A 368 20.19 -10.47 -23.78
CA ASP A 368 20.79 -11.33 -24.80
C ASP A 368 21.49 -10.55 -25.94
N ASP A 369 21.18 -9.27 -26.17
CA ASP A 369 21.68 -8.54 -27.37
C ASP A 369 22.26 -7.12 -27.14
N GLN A 370 22.38 -6.59 -25.92
CA GLN A 370 22.96 -5.25 -25.67
C GLN A 370 24.28 -5.25 -24.86
N PRO A 371 25.44 -4.95 -25.48
CA PRO A 371 26.76 -4.95 -24.82
C PRO A 371 26.89 -3.95 -23.67
N LEU A 372 26.20 -2.80 -23.76
CA LEU A 372 26.32 -1.69 -22.80
C LEU A 372 25.88 -2.07 -21.37
N PHE A 373 24.98 -3.04 -21.22
CA PHE A 373 24.53 -3.50 -19.91
C PHE A 373 25.41 -4.60 -19.33
N LYS A 374 26.05 -5.40 -20.17
CA LYS A 374 26.97 -6.46 -19.76
C LYS A 374 28.23 -5.87 -19.10
N ASP A 375 28.76 -4.81 -19.69
CA ASP A 375 29.94 -4.11 -19.18
C ASP A 375 29.68 -3.42 -17.83
N ALA A 376 28.49 -2.86 -17.61
CA ALA A 376 28.13 -2.24 -16.32
C ALA A 376 27.89 -3.27 -15.20
N TYR A 377 27.40 -4.46 -15.55
CA TYR A 377 27.14 -5.57 -14.63
C TYR A 377 28.43 -6.31 -14.25
N GLU A 378 29.34 -6.52 -15.21
CA GLU A 378 30.63 -7.19 -15.00
C GLU A 378 31.69 -6.29 -14.33
N MET A 379 31.63 -4.96 -14.54
CA MET A 379 32.60 -4.02 -13.94
C MET A 379 32.30 -3.60 -12.49
N GLY A 380 31.28 -4.15 -11.84
CA GLY A 380 31.03 -3.95 -10.40
C GLY A 380 30.75 -2.51 -9.95
N ASN A 381 30.59 -1.57 -10.89
CA ASN A 381 30.51 -0.14 -10.61
C ASN A 381 29.09 0.42 -10.54
N PHE A 382 28.05 -0.39 -10.75
CA PHE A 382 26.66 0.03 -10.60
C PHE A 382 25.79 -1.12 -10.10
N THR A 383 25.63 -1.24 -8.78
CA THR A 383 24.41 -1.83 -8.22
C THR A 383 23.56 -0.68 -7.70
N PRO A 384 22.80 0.05 -8.56
CA PRO A 384 21.80 0.95 -8.04
C PRO A 384 20.84 0.09 -7.21
N THR A 385 20.54 0.51 -5.99
CA THR A 385 19.72 -0.26 -5.05
C THR A 385 18.28 -0.27 -5.57
N ARG A 386 17.95 -1.24 -6.42
CA ARG A 386 16.68 -1.30 -7.15
C ARG A 386 15.52 -1.63 -6.22
N SER A 387 14.33 -1.11 -6.54
CA SER A 387 13.07 -1.53 -5.94
C SER A 387 12.28 -2.36 -6.95
N LEU A 388 11.76 -3.50 -6.51
CA LEU A 388 10.85 -4.34 -7.28
C LEU A 388 9.50 -4.37 -6.57
N ARG A 389 8.42 -4.33 -7.35
CA ARG A 389 7.09 -4.60 -6.84
C ARG A 389 6.56 -5.85 -7.53
N LEU A 390 6.06 -6.77 -6.71
CA LEU A 390 5.47 -8.02 -7.16
C LEU A 390 4.00 -8.00 -6.79
N TYR A 391 3.16 -8.33 -7.76
CA TYR A 391 1.74 -8.57 -7.54
C TYR A 391 1.42 -9.99 -8.00
N HIS A 392 0.60 -10.70 -7.24
CA HIS A 392 0.11 -12.01 -7.63
C HIS A 392 -1.37 -12.14 -7.32
N CYS A 393 -2.11 -12.82 -8.20
CA CYS A 393 -3.52 -13.13 -8.00
C CYS A 393 -3.85 -14.54 -8.46
N ILE A 394 -4.94 -15.11 -7.96
CA ILE A 394 -5.44 -16.40 -8.43
C ILE A 394 -5.87 -16.23 -9.89
N HIS A 395 -5.31 -17.06 -10.79
CA HIS A 395 -5.62 -16.98 -12.21
C HIS A 395 -7.14 -17.11 -12.43
N ASN A 396 -7.71 -16.05 -13.01
CA ASN A 396 -9.08 -16.05 -13.51
C ASN A 396 -9.00 -15.98 -15.05
N PRO A 397 -9.33 -17.06 -15.77
CA PRO A 397 -9.27 -17.09 -17.24
C PRO A 397 -10.13 -16.01 -17.93
N ALA A 398 -11.04 -15.37 -17.19
CA ALA A 398 -11.93 -14.31 -17.68
C ALA A 398 -11.46 -12.88 -17.30
N ALA A 399 -10.35 -12.72 -16.57
CA ALA A 399 -9.84 -11.40 -16.18
C ALA A 399 -8.86 -10.85 -17.21
N HIS A 400 -9.32 -10.66 -18.44
CA HIS A 400 -8.65 -9.77 -19.39
C HIS A 400 -9.15 -8.33 -19.16
N THR A 401 -8.24 -7.49 -18.67
CA THR A 401 -7.91 -6.17 -19.24
C THR A 401 -9.07 -5.25 -19.66
N GLY A 402 -10.11 -5.13 -18.84
CA GLY A 402 -11.15 -4.12 -18.98
C GLY A 402 -11.07 -3.08 -17.86
N ASN A 403 -10.62 -1.86 -18.19
CA ASN A 403 -10.56 -0.66 -17.35
C ASN A 403 -10.01 -0.85 -15.94
N GLY A 404 -8.68 -0.70 -15.82
CA GLY A 404 -7.99 -0.65 -14.53
C GLY A 404 -8.00 -2.01 -13.85
N SER A 405 -7.03 -2.86 -14.17
CA SER A 405 -6.59 -3.86 -13.20
C SER A 405 -6.06 -3.08 -11.99
N VAL A 406 -6.95 -2.75 -11.05
CA VAL A 406 -6.60 -2.10 -9.80
C VAL A 406 -5.82 -3.14 -9.00
N PHE A 407 -4.52 -3.17 -9.22
CA PHE A 407 -3.57 -3.90 -8.39
C PHE A 407 -3.76 -3.35 -6.97
N HIS A 408 -4.43 -4.11 -6.10
CA HIS A 408 -4.67 -3.67 -4.74
C HIS A 408 -3.32 -3.50 -4.04
N GLU A 409 -2.99 -2.29 -3.58
CA GLU A 409 -1.67 -1.98 -2.98
C GLU A 409 -1.31 -2.93 -1.83
N ASN A 410 -2.29 -3.44 -1.09
CA ASN A 410 -2.10 -4.40 0.00
C ASN A 410 -1.66 -5.80 -0.47
N GLN A 411 -1.77 -6.12 -1.76
CA GLN A 411 -1.29 -7.35 -2.39
C GLN A 411 0.03 -7.14 -3.15
N ILE A 412 0.58 -5.91 -3.11
CA ILE A 412 1.83 -5.56 -3.77
C ILE A 412 2.96 -5.70 -2.75
N GLN A 413 3.83 -6.68 -2.97
CA GLN A 413 5.04 -6.82 -2.17
C GLN A 413 6.13 -5.93 -2.77
N ILE A 414 6.59 -4.94 -2.00
CA ILE A 414 7.72 -4.08 -2.38
C ILE A 414 9.01 -4.66 -1.79
N LEU A 415 9.95 -4.98 -2.67
CA LEU A 415 11.23 -5.57 -2.34
C LEU A 415 12.32 -4.55 -2.68
N LYS A 416 13.15 -4.22 -1.69
CA LYS A 416 14.26 -3.28 -1.85
C LYS A 416 15.56 -4.06 -1.84
N GLY A 417 16.46 -3.77 -2.79
CA GLY A 417 17.82 -4.31 -2.81
C GLY A 417 17.84 -5.83 -2.89
N PHE A 418 17.19 -6.41 -3.91
CA PHE A 418 17.25 -7.85 -4.15
C PHE A 418 18.70 -8.32 -4.37
N SER A 419 19.00 -9.55 -3.94
CA SER A 419 20.35 -10.12 -3.83
C SER A 419 21.09 -10.17 -5.18
N LYS A 420 22.41 -10.39 -5.16
CA LYS A 420 23.22 -10.71 -6.37
C LYS A 420 22.62 -11.84 -7.22
N GLU A 421 21.77 -12.68 -6.61
CA GLU A 421 21.18 -13.87 -7.20
C GLU A 421 19.80 -13.60 -7.84
N ASN A 422 19.24 -12.37 -7.75
CA ASN A 422 18.02 -11.93 -8.44
C ASN A 422 16.76 -12.82 -8.32
N TYR A 423 16.50 -13.42 -7.15
CA TYR A 423 15.23 -14.14 -6.90
C TYR A 423 14.39 -13.54 -5.77
N VAL A 424 13.10 -13.90 -5.78
CA VAL A 424 12.07 -13.49 -4.82
C VAL A 424 11.25 -14.68 -4.38
N TYR A 425 10.84 -14.72 -3.11
CA TYR A 425 9.94 -15.74 -2.59
C TYR A 425 8.49 -15.24 -2.59
N LEU A 426 7.60 -16.07 -3.13
CA LEU A 426 6.16 -15.91 -3.03
C LEU A 426 5.61 -17.01 -2.12
N ASN A 427 5.10 -16.65 -0.95
CA ASN A 427 4.74 -17.59 0.12
C ASN A 427 3.23 -17.75 0.28
N CYS A 428 2.82 -18.67 1.16
CA CYS A 428 1.43 -18.90 1.56
C CYS A 428 0.49 -19.23 0.38
N LEU A 429 1.00 -20.03 -0.56
CA LEU A 429 0.26 -20.47 -1.73
C LEU A 429 -0.52 -21.75 -1.46
N GLU A 430 -1.71 -21.82 -2.04
CA GLU A 430 -2.51 -23.04 -2.05
C GLU A 430 -1.94 -24.03 -3.08
N PRO A 431 -1.70 -25.30 -2.71
CA PRO A 431 -1.20 -26.29 -3.66
C PRO A 431 -2.14 -26.47 -4.85
N HIS A 432 -1.58 -26.62 -6.05
CA HIS A 432 -2.28 -26.76 -7.33
C HIS A 432 -3.11 -25.54 -7.76
N GLN A 433 -3.12 -24.46 -6.97
CA GLN A 433 -3.73 -23.20 -7.38
C GLN A 433 -2.78 -22.45 -8.32
N VAL A 434 -3.28 -22.10 -9.50
CA VAL A 434 -2.52 -21.27 -10.46
C VAL A 434 -2.62 -19.81 -10.06
N TYR A 435 -1.47 -19.15 -9.97
CA TYR A 435 -1.31 -17.73 -9.70
C TYR A 435 -0.73 -17.03 -10.94
N ALA A 436 -1.26 -15.85 -11.24
CA ALA A 436 -0.69 -14.93 -12.21
C ALA A 436 0.20 -13.92 -11.48
N ILE A 437 1.46 -13.81 -11.88
CA ILE A 437 2.50 -13.01 -11.24
C ILE A 437 2.90 -11.87 -12.18
N TYR A 438 2.94 -10.66 -11.65
CA TYR A 438 3.31 -9.43 -12.35
C TYR A 438 4.46 -8.75 -11.64
N ILE A 439 5.43 -8.26 -12.41
CA ILE A 439 6.62 -7.59 -11.90
C ILE A 439 6.69 -6.19 -12.47
N SER A 440 7.05 -5.22 -11.63
CA SER A 440 7.41 -3.87 -12.06
C SER A 440 8.62 -3.40 -11.26
N TYR A 441 9.44 -2.56 -11.87
CA TYR A 441 10.73 -2.15 -11.35
C TYR A 441 10.83 -0.64 -11.21
N ARG A 442 11.72 -0.19 -10.34
CA ARG A 442 12.07 1.22 -10.19
C ARG A 442 13.52 1.37 -9.77
N GLU A 443 14.22 2.28 -10.42
CA GLU A 443 15.56 2.68 -10.01
C GLU A 443 15.53 3.57 -8.76
N GLU A 444 16.54 3.45 -7.92
CA GLU A 444 16.65 4.32 -6.74
C GLU A 444 16.77 5.79 -7.15
N GLY A 445 15.98 6.65 -6.52
CA GLY A 445 15.89 8.07 -6.87
C GLY A 445 14.84 8.40 -7.93
N SER A 446 14.31 7.41 -8.67
CA SER A 446 13.11 7.61 -9.49
C SER A 446 11.85 7.64 -8.61
N SER A 447 10.93 8.55 -8.92
CA SER A 447 9.59 8.57 -8.32
C SER A 447 8.60 7.66 -9.06
N VAL A 448 8.94 7.19 -10.26
CA VAL A 448 8.03 6.49 -11.17
C VAL A 448 8.42 5.04 -11.31
N TRP A 449 7.46 4.14 -11.12
CA TRP A 449 7.61 2.72 -11.44
C TRP A 449 7.45 2.51 -12.93
N SER A 450 8.14 1.50 -13.44
CA SER A 450 7.94 1.07 -14.81
C SER A 450 6.60 0.38 -15.05
N PRO A 451 6.26 0.12 -16.32
CA PRO A 451 5.14 -0.75 -16.66
C PRO A 451 5.24 -2.13 -16.00
N TRP A 452 4.09 -2.77 -15.79
CA TRP A 452 4.04 -4.15 -15.34
C TRP A 452 4.47 -5.11 -16.45
N SER A 453 5.11 -6.22 -16.08
CA SER A 453 5.37 -7.34 -16.97
C SER A 453 4.06 -7.99 -17.41
N PHE A 454 4.12 -8.77 -18.50
CA PHE A 454 3.06 -9.75 -18.78
C PHE A 454 2.92 -10.73 -17.61
N PRO A 455 1.69 -11.26 -17.38
CA PRO A 455 1.46 -12.23 -16.31
C PRO A 455 2.28 -13.51 -16.55
N PHE A 456 3.12 -13.86 -15.58
CA PHE A 456 3.72 -15.18 -15.52
C PHE A 456 2.83 -16.11 -14.71
N LEU A 457 2.41 -17.24 -15.29
CA LEU A 457 1.53 -18.20 -14.61
C LEU A 457 2.38 -19.25 -13.91
N ALA A 458 2.18 -19.42 -12.60
CA ALA A 458 2.88 -20.43 -11.81
C ALA A 458 1.99 -21.01 -10.72
N SER A 459 2.33 -22.22 -10.28
CA SER A 459 1.70 -22.92 -9.16
C SER A 459 2.73 -23.80 -8.47
N THR A 460 2.50 -24.13 -7.21
CA THR A 460 3.24 -25.19 -6.51
C THR A 460 2.33 -26.40 -6.31
N SER A 461 2.82 -27.62 -6.57
CA SER A 461 2.13 -28.85 -6.16
C SER A 461 2.55 -29.32 -4.76
N ILE A 462 3.56 -28.68 -4.17
CA ILE A 462 4.16 -29.11 -2.91
C ILE A 462 3.34 -28.52 -1.74
N PRO A 463 2.75 -29.35 -0.87
CA PRO A 463 1.97 -28.87 0.26
C PRO A 463 2.83 -28.07 1.25
N GLY A 464 2.20 -27.17 1.99
CA GLY A 464 2.87 -26.42 3.04
C GLY A 464 3.28 -27.29 4.24
N TYR A 465 4.11 -26.72 5.10
CA TYR A 465 4.51 -27.35 6.35
C TYR A 465 3.31 -27.48 7.31
N CYS A 466 3.20 -28.61 7.99
CA CYS A 466 2.09 -28.90 8.90
C CYS A 466 2.57 -29.58 10.17
N TRP A 467 2.03 -29.16 11.32
CA TRP A 467 2.20 -29.85 12.59
C TRP A 467 1.44 -31.18 12.62
N GLU A 468 1.92 -32.13 13.42
CA GLU A 468 1.14 -33.33 13.77
C GLU A 468 -0.08 -32.97 14.64
N THR A 469 -1.10 -33.82 14.66
CA THR A 469 -2.33 -33.61 15.44
C THR A 469 -2.50 -34.61 16.59
N ILE A 470 -1.53 -35.49 16.80
CA ILE A 470 -1.63 -36.61 17.74
C ILE A 470 -1.27 -36.17 19.17
N ASN A 471 -0.37 -35.19 19.31
CA ASN A 471 0.10 -34.71 20.60
C ASN A 471 -0.97 -33.85 21.32
N SER A 472 -1.58 -34.41 22.38
CA SER A 472 -2.63 -33.74 23.15
C SER A 472 -2.16 -32.57 24.01
N ASP A 473 -0.85 -32.40 24.19
CA ASP A 473 -0.29 -31.29 24.98
C ASP A 473 -0.28 -29.96 24.21
N TRP A 474 -0.63 -30.02 22.93
CA TRP A 474 -0.66 -28.91 21.99
C TRP A 474 -2.03 -28.79 21.33
N LYS A 475 -2.47 -27.54 21.17
CA LYS A 475 -3.65 -27.18 20.39
C LYS A 475 -3.20 -26.69 19.02
N ILE A 476 -3.63 -27.37 17.97
CA ILE A 476 -3.29 -27.06 16.57
C ILE A 476 -4.43 -26.27 15.91
N SER A 477 -4.10 -25.31 15.06
CA SER A 477 -5.06 -24.55 14.24
C SER A 477 -5.69 -25.40 13.14
N SER A 478 -6.78 -24.90 12.53
CA SER A 478 -7.47 -25.61 11.43
C SER A 478 -6.64 -25.72 10.14
N ASP A 479 -5.70 -24.80 9.92
CA ASP A 479 -4.77 -24.83 8.78
C ASP A 479 -3.49 -25.62 9.07
N LEU A 480 -3.37 -26.21 10.27
CA LEU A 480 -2.24 -27.03 10.73
C LEU A 480 -0.88 -26.29 10.82
N ARG A 481 -0.86 -24.96 10.73
CA ARG A 481 0.37 -24.15 10.76
C ARG A 481 0.64 -23.45 12.09
N GLU A 482 -0.36 -23.33 12.96
CA GLU A 482 -0.20 -22.71 14.28
C GLU A 482 -0.38 -23.76 15.38
N ALA A 483 0.52 -23.74 16.36
CA ALA A 483 0.51 -24.62 17.50
C ALA A 483 0.58 -23.80 18.79
N SER A 484 -0.31 -24.10 19.74
CA SER A 484 -0.34 -23.47 21.07
C SER A 484 -0.12 -24.51 22.17
N LYS A 485 0.87 -24.32 23.03
CA LYS A 485 1.12 -25.22 24.17
C LYS A 485 0.04 -25.02 25.23
N ILE A 486 -0.67 -26.09 25.59
CA ILE A 486 -1.79 -26.04 26.54
C ILE A 486 -1.56 -26.86 27.83
N ALA A 487 -0.67 -27.84 27.80
CA ALA A 487 -0.32 -28.64 28.97
C ALA A 487 1.09 -28.28 29.50
N ASN A 488 1.31 -28.52 30.79
CA ASN A 488 2.64 -28.43 31.39
C ASN A 488 3.34 -29.79 31.23
N SER A 489 4.04 -29.96 30.12
CA SER A 489 4.62 -31.24 29.71
C SER A 489 5.85 -31.01 28.82
N PRO A 490 6.95 -31.78 29.01
CA PRO A 490 8.16 -31.62 28.24
C PRO A 490 8.09 -32.22 26.83
N THR A 491 6.95 -32.77 26.40
CA THR A 491 6.80 -33.42 25.09
C THR A 491 6.99 -32.42 23.94
N PRO A 492 7.93 -32.70 23.01
CA PRO A 492 8.04 -31.94 21.76
C PRO A 492 6.84 -32.19 20.86
N LEU A 493 6.49 -31.18 20.06
CA LEU A 493 5.56 -31.31 18.94
C LEU A 493 6.38 -31.44 17.66
N TYR A 494 6.02 -32.38 16.79
CA TYR A 494 6.72 -32.62 15.54
C TYR A 494 5.91 -32.19 14.31
N SER A 495 6.60 -32.07 13.18
CA SER A 495 5.97 -32.00 11.86
C SER A 495 5.24 -33.31 11.56
N SER A 496 4.16 -33.22 10.79
CA SER A 496 3.34 -34.37 10.39
C SER A 496 4.09 -35.43 9.57
N SER A 497 5.15 -35.01 8.85
CA SER A 497 6.08 -35.89 8.13
C SER A 497 7.44 -35.20 7.98
N ALA A 498 8.40 -35.85 7.32
CA ALA A 498 9.66 -35.23 6.89
C ALA A 498 9.40 -34.26 5.73
N GLN A 499 9.15 -32.99 6.04
CA GLN A 499 8.69 -31.97 5.08
C GLN A 499 9.77 -30.96 4.69
N TYR A 500 10.88 -30.86 5.42
CA TYR A 500 11.96 -29.91 5.12
C TYR A 500 13.08 -30.60 4.33
N PHE A 501 13.57 -29.98 3.26
CA PHE A 501 14.55 -30.58 2.36
C PHE A 501 15.47 -29.53 1.70
N PRO A 502 16.59 -29.95 1.10
CA PRO A 502 17.55 -29.06 0.43
C PRO A 502 16.91 -28.16 -0.62
N GLY A 503 17.29 -26.87 -0.60
CA GLY A 503 16.69 -25.83 -1.43
C GLY A 503 15.41 -25.21 -0.86
N CYS A 504 14.87 -25.73 0.24
CA CYS A 504 13.71 -25.14 0.90
C CYS A 504 14.06 -24.19 2.03
N ARG A 505 13.07 -23.35 2.33
CA ARG A 505 13.07 -22.42 3.45
C ARG A 505 11.91 -22.78 4.38
N ILE A 506 12.13 -22.74 5.69
CA ILE A 506 11.08 -22.77 6.69
C ILE A 506 11.23 -21.59 7.63
N SER A 507 10.12 -20.89 7.89
CA SER A 507 10.08 -19.81 8.88
C SER A 507 9.26 -20.25 10.09
N VAL A 508 9.73 -19.89 11.28
CA VAL A 508 9.10 -20.21 12.56
C VAL A 508 8.95 -18.92 13.35
N THR A 509 7.71 -18.47 13.53
CA THR A 509 7.39 -17.26 14.29
C THR A 509 6.93 -17.63 15.70
N LEU A 510 7.62 -17.11 16.70
CA LEU A 510 7.22 -17.18 18.11
C LEU A 510 6.23 -16.05 18.41
N GLU A 511 4.95 -16.29 18.16
CA GLU A 511 3.89 -15.29 18.36
C GLU A 511 3.60 -15.03 19.84
N LYS A 512 3.83 -16.01 20.70
CA LYS A 512 3.72 -15.85 22.16
C LYS A 512 4.73 -16.76 22.84
N ILE A 513 5.39 -16.22 23.86
CA ILE A 513 6.36 -16.94 24.68
C ILE A 513 5.81 -17.02 26.10
N PRO A 514 5.95 -18.16 26.81
CA PRO A 514 5.57 -18.26 28.22
C PRO A 514 6.39 -17.33 29.11
N ASP A 515 5.84 -16.97 30.28
CA ASP A 515 6.54 -16.11 31.25
C ASP A 515 7.80 -16.78 31.82
N ILE A 516 7.79 -18.12 31.88
CA ILE A 516 8.92 -18.94 32.32
C ILE A 516 9.37 -19.80 31.15
N VAL A 517 10.59 -19.56 30.72
CA VAL A 517 11.26 -20.32 29.66
C VAL A 517 12.44 -21.10 30.22
N HIS A 518 12.71 -22.25 29.62
CA HIS A 518 13.83 -23.11 29.95
C HIS A 518 14.84 -23.14 28.81
N GLY A 519 16.12 -23.40 29.12
CA GLY A 519 17.19 -23.45 28.12
C GLY A 519 17.03 -24.54 27.04
N ASP A 520 16.17 -25.53 27.27
CA ASP A 520 15.82 -26.56 26.29
C ASP A 520 14.57 -26.21 25.46
N ASP A 521 13.90 -25.08 25.73
CA ASP A 521 12.75 -24.63 24.94
C ASP A 521 13.25 -24.02 23.62
N GLY A 522 12.58 -24.33 22.52
CA GLY A 522 13.02 -23.87 21.20
C GLY A 522 12.54 -24.75 20.06
N PHE A 523 13.21 -24.62 18.92
CA PHE A 523 12.88 -25.26 17.65
C PHE A 523 14.06 -26.09 17.13
N ALA A 524 13.78 -27.22 16.48
CA ALA A 524 14.80 -28.06 15.87
C ALA A 524 14.42 -28.55 14.48
N LEU A 525 15.43 -28.70 13.63
CA LEU A 525 15.41 -29.62 12.50
C LEU A 525 15.92 -31.00 12.97
N ILE A 526 15.30 -32.07 12.49
CA ILE A 526 15.38 -33.40 13.10
C ILE A 526 15.59 -34.47 12.02
N ASP A 527 16.78 -35.03 12.00
CA ASP A 527 17.19 -36.14 11.12
C ASP A 527 16.86 -37.51 11.73
N GLN A 528 17.17 -37.66 13.02
CA GLN A 528 17.01 -38.92 13.74
C GLN A 528 16.01 -38.76 14.88
N TRP A 529 15.36 -39.87 15.22
CA TRP A 529 14.29 -39.83 16.19
C TRP A 529 14.77 -39.45 17.59
N VAL A 530 14.03 -38.53 18.21
CA VAL A 530 14.41 -37.90 19.47
C VAL A 530 13.97 -38.76 20.65
N GLN A 531 14.88 -39.00 21.61
CA GLN A 531 14.59 -39.79 22.81
C GLN A 531 14.55 -38.89 24.05
N GLY A 532 13.70 -39.21 25.04
CA GLY A 532 13.72 -38.53 26.34
C GLY A 532 13.18 -37.08 26.35
N GLY A 533 12.54 -36.62 25.28
CA GLY A 533 11.78 -35.36 25.26
C GLY A 533 12.63 -34.09 25.24
N THR A 534 13.93 -34.14 24.94
CA THR A 534 14.74 -32.94 24.65
C THR A 534 15.08 -32.86 23.17
N LEU A 535 14.96 -31.68 22.56
CA LEU A 535 15.37 -31.50 21.16
C LEU A 535 16.88 -31.27 21.01
N ASN A 536 17.61 -31.00 22.09
CA ASN A 536 19.05 -30.78 22.08
C ASN A 536 19.81 -32.09 22.24
N GLN A 537 19.97 -32.84 21.14
CA GLN A 537 20.60 -34.16 21.17
C GLN A 537 21.20 -34.53 19.81
N GLU A 538 21.76 -35.73 19.70
CA GLU A 538 22.28 -36.25 18.45
C GLU A 538 21.19 -36.35 17.37
N GLY A 539 21.54 -35.98 16.13
CA GLY A 539 20.63 -36.01 14.99
C GLY A 539 19.67 -34.82 14.90
N THR A 540 19.94 -33.74 15.63
CA THR A 540 19.17 -32.49 15.54
C THR A 540 20.06 -31.27 15.30
N PHE A 541 19.51 -30.29 14.60
CA PHE A 541 19.98 -28.90 14.64
C PHE A 541 18.96 -28.09 15.44
N PHE A 542 19.30 -27.73 16.67
CA PHE A 542 18.40 -27.13 17.64
C PHE A 542 18.79 -25.67 17.94
N VAL A 543 17.80 -24.79 17.96
CA VAL A 543 17.94 -23.40 18.38
C VAL A 543 17.04 -23.18 19.58
N ASN A 544 17.64 -22.81 20.70
CA ASN A 544 16.88 -22.51 21.91
C ASN A 544 16.37 -21.06 21.94
N VAL A 545 15.43 -20.79 22.84
CA VAL A 545 14.85 -19.45 23.05
C VAL A 545 15.85 -18.40 23.53
N GLU A 546 16.98 -18.81 24.09
CA GLU A 546 18.08 -17.91 24.47
C GLU A 546 18.96 -17.50 23.28
N GLY A 547 18.70 -18.01 22.07
CA GLY A 547 19.48 -17.74 20.86
C GLY A 547 20.72 -18.63 20.71
N LYS A 548 20.86 -19.71 21.47
CA LYS A 548 21.99 -20.65 21.33
C LYS A 548 21.68 -21.72 20.28
N LEU A 549 22.63 -21.95 19.39
CA LEU A 549 22.55 -22.91 18.30
C LEU A 549 23.34 -24.18 18.65
N PHE A 550 22.69 -25.33 18.57
CA PHE A 550 23.26 -26.63 18.89
C PHE A 550 23.17 -27.57 17.70
N ILE A 551 24.29 -28.21 17.36
CA ILE A 551 24.35 -29.26 16.35
C ILE A 551 24.69 -30.57 17.03
N ASN A 552 23.84 -31.58 16.87
CA ASN A 552 24.05 -32.91 17.45
C ASN A 552 24.34 -32.85 18.97
N GLY A 553 23.59 -32.01 19.70
CA GLY A 553 23.74 -31.82 21.14
C GLY A 553 24.87 -30.88 21.59
N LYS A 554 25.67 -30.34 20.65
CA LYS A 554 26.85 -29.51 20.96
C LYS A 554 26.61 -28.07 20.54
N LEU A 555 26.91 -27.12 21.44
CA LEU A 555 26.85 -25.70 21.16
C LEU A 555 27.80 -25.38 20.01
N CYS A 556 27.28 -24.77 18.95
CA CYS A 556 28.03 -24.42 17.75
C CYS A 556 28.17 -22.91 17.59
N ASP A 557 27.09 -22.15 17.82
CA ASP A 557 27.06 -20.70 17.63
C ASP A 557 25.96 -20.06 18.51
N ALA A 558 25.84 -18.73 18.48
CA ALA A 558 24.76 -17.99 19.13
C ALA A 558 24.31 -16.79 18.28
N ILE A 559 23.01 -16.51 18.34
CA ILE A 559 22.32 -15.36 17.76
C ILE A 559 21.63 -14.55 18.86
N GLU A 560 21.04 -13.41 18.52
CA GLU A 560 20.21 -12.66 19.46
C GLU A 560 19.10 -13.54 20.10
N PRO A 561 18.85 -13.40 21.42
CA PRO A 561 17.80 -14.15 22.11
C PRO A 561 16.42 -13.93 21.47
N LEU A 562 15.60 -14.97 21.46
CA LEU A 562 14.27 -14.94 20.86
C LEU A 562 13.22 -14.31 21.78
N SER A 563 13.64 -13.43 22.69
CA SER A 563 12.82 -12.92 23.80
C SER A 563 11.76 -11.89 23.39
N LEU A 564 11.82 -11.41 22.14
CA LEU A 564 10.84 -10.46 21.59
C LEU A 564 9.64 -11.20 21.00
N VAL A 565 8.44 -10.71 21.31
CA VAL A 565 7.19 -11.23 20.75
C VAL A 565 7.19 -11.05 19.22
N ASN A 566 6.76 -12.08 18.48
CA ASN A 566 6.80 -12.17 17.02
C ASN A 566 8.20 -12.27 16.40
N THR A 567 9.20 -12.67 17.18
CA THR A 567 10.51 -13.07 16.61
C THR A 567 10.30 -14.21 15.61
N THR A 568 10.87 -14.06 14.41
CA THR A 568 10.82 -15.08 13.36
C THR A 568 12.21 -15.61 13.09
N LEU A 569 12.38 -16.92 13.28
CA LEU A 569 13.55 -17.66 12.83
C LEU A 569 13.29 -18.20 11.42
N THR A 570 14.22 -18.00 10.50
CA THR A 570 14.13 -18.57 9.16
C THR A 570 15.34 -19.44 8.89
N PHE A 571 15.11 -20.68 8.47
CA PHE A 571 16.13 -21.65 8.09
C PHE A 571 16.07 -21.80 6.58
N ASP A 572 17.11 -21.36 5.89
CA ASP A 572 17.26 -21.49 4.44
C ASP A 572 18.28 -22.60 4.14
N CYS A 573 17.84 -23.70 3.55
CA CYS A 573 18.74 -24.79 3.15
C CYS A 573 19.27 -24.54 1.76
N HIS A 574 20.59 -24.44 1.64
CA HIS A 574 21.24 -24.39 0.35
C HIS A 574 20.91 -25.65 -0.49
N PRO A 575 20.67 -25.52 -1.81
CA PRO A 575 20.28 -26.67 -2.65
C PRO A 575 21.42 -27.67 -2.88
N ASN A 576 22.68 -27.20 -2.87
CA ASN A 576 23.83 -28.09 -3.00
C ASN A 576 24.12 -28.78 -1.67
N ILE A 577 24.16 -30.10 -1.71
CA ILE A 577 24.48 -30.98 -0.57
C ILE A 577 25.82 -31.62 -0.83
N GLU A 578 26.69 -31.66 0.18
CA GLU A 578 27.97 -32.37 0.11
C GLU A 578 27.78 -33.81 0.63
N THR A 579 28.19 -34.81 -0.15
CA THR A 579 28.19 -36.20 0.33
C THR A 579 29.43 -36.42 1.21
N ILE A 580 29.22 -36.95 2.42
CA ILE A 580 30.28 -37.28 3.38
C ILE A 580 30.26 -38.79 3.67
N ALA A 581 31.34 -39.31 4.29
CA ALA A 581 31.50 -40.75 4.51
C ALA A 581 30.32 -41.42 5.23
N ASP A 582 29.70 -40.71 6.19
CA ASP A 582 28.63 -41.23 7.05
C ASP A 582 27.27 -40.53 6.80
N GLY A 583 27.05 -39.92 5.63
CA GLY A 583 25.78 -39.28 5.28
C GLY A 583 25.89 -38.06 4.35
N LEU A 584 25.10 -37.03 4.63
CA LEU A 584 25.02 -35.80 3.86
C LEU A 584 25.36 -34.58 4.74
N ARG A 585 26.01 -33.57 4.18
CA ARG A 585 26.22 -32.28 4.85
C ARG A 585 25.36 -31.22 4.19
N MET A 586 24.40 -30.70 4.94
CA MET A 586 23.55 -29.58 4.56
C MET A 586 24.15 -28.26 5.03
N GLN A 587 24.17 -27.27 4.14
CA GLN A 587 24.46 -25.88 4.51
C GLN A 587 23.15 -25.15 4.76
N ILE A 588 22.98 -24.62 5.97
CA ILE A 588 21.76 -23.95 6.41
C ILE A 588 22.13 -22.54 6.85
N THR A 589 21.45 -21.55 6.28
CA THR A 589 21.53 -20.16 6.73
C THR A 589 20.37 -19.87 7.68
N VAL A 590 20.68 -19.54 8.92
CA VAL A 590 19.71 -19.13 9.94
C VAL A 590 19.63 -17.62 9.93
N HIS A 591 18.43 -17.09 9.68
CA HIS A 591 18.13 -15.67 9.76
C HIS A 591 17.27 -15.38 10.99
N CYS A 592 17.69 -14.39 11.77
CA CYS A 592 16.96 -13.86 12.91
C CYS A 592 17.18 -12.35 12.95
N HIS A 593 16.11 -11.55 13.02
CA HIS A 593 16.20 -10.09 12.94
C HIS A 593 17.04 -9.62 11.73
N ASN A 594 18.16 -8.95 11.97
CA ASN A 594 19.08 -8.47 10.93
C ASN A 594 20.38 -9.32 10.85
N GLU A 595 20.45 -10.42 11.60
CA GLU A 595 21.60 -11.33 11.63
C GLU A 595 21.37 -12.53 10.73
N SER A 596 22.46 -13.07 10.17
CA SER A 596 22.43 -14.27 9.32
C SER A 596 23.66 -15.11 9.57
N HIS A 597 23.46 -16.37 9.97
CA HIS A 597 24.51 -17.30 10.38
C HIS A 597 24.49 -18.54 9.49
N ILE A 598 25.64 -18.90 8.93
CA ILE A 598 25.77 -20.09 8.07
C ILE A 598 26.28 -21.25 8.93
N VAL A 599 25.54 -22.35 8.89
CA VAL A 599 25.81 -23.55 9.67
C VAL A 599 25.88 -24.78 8.75
N TYR A 600 26.81 -25.68 9.02
CA TYR A 600 26.94 -26.94 8.30
C TYR A 600 26.49 -28.09 9.21
N TRP A 601 25.38 -28.73 8.85
CA TRP A 601 24.80 -29.83 9.62
C TRP A 601 25.00 -31.16 8.89
N SER A 602 25.60 -32.14 9.58
CA SER A 602 25.79 -33.49 9.06
C SER A 602 24.61 -34.38 9.47
N VAL A 603 23.98 -34.96 8.45
CA VAL A 603 22.70 -35.67 8.46
C VAL A 603 23.00 -37.12 8.06
N ARG A 604 22.57 -38.11 8.85
CA ARG A 604 22.89 -39.54 8.57
C ARG A 604 21.94 -40.16 7.56
N ASN A 605 20.71 -39.67 7.47
CA ASN A 605 19.74 -40.22 6.56
C ASN A 605 20.09 -39.84 5.10
N HIS A 606 20.13 -40.84 4.21
CA HIS A 606 20.33 -40.64 2.78
C HIS A 606 19.08 -40.08 2.07
N ILE A 607 17.93 -40.13 2.76
CA ILE A 607 16.70 -39.47 2.33
C ILE A 607 16.83 -38.00 2.70
N THR A 608 16.84 -37.11 1.71
CA THR A 608 17.13 -35.68 1.86
C THR A 608 16.17 -34.90 2.75
N ASN A 609 15.04 -35.50 3.14
CA ASN A 609 13.99 -34.81 3.87
C ASN A 609 14.09 -35.08 5.36
N VAL A 610 14.00 -34.02 6.16
CA VAL A 610 14.07 -34.07 7.63
C VAL A 610 12.76 -33.57 8.25
N TYR A 611 12.51 -34.01 9.48
CA TYR A 611 11.43 -33.50 10.31
C TYR A 611 11.83 -32.16 10.92
N PHE A 612 10.86 -31.45 11.46
CA PHE A 612 11.11 -30.34 12.36
C PHE A 612 10.22 -30.47 13.59
N GLY A 613 10.58 -29.78 14.67
CA GLY A 613 9.83 -29.86 15.91
C GLY A 613 10.05 -28.65 16.80
N VAL A 614 9.11 -28.45 17.71
CA VAL A 614 9.14 -27.36 18.69
C VAL A 614 8.84 -27.90 20.09
N ARG A 615 9.48 -27.31 21.09
CA ARG A 615 9.33 -27.72 22.48
C ARG A 615 9.23 -26.52 23.39
N PHE A 616 8.22 -26.53 24.25
CA PHE A 616 8.05 -25.61 25.36
C PHE A 616 7.53 -26.40 26.56
N HIS A 617 8.15 -26.22 27.73
CA HIS A 617 7.69 -26.87 28.96
C HIS A 617 6.36 -26.27 29.45
N GLN A 618 6.28 -24.94 29.52
CA GLN A 618 5.15 -24.24 30.09
C GLN A 618 4.06 -23.95 29.05
N PRO A 619 2.78 -24.01 29.44
CA PRO A 619 1.69 -23.60 28.57
C PRO A 619 1.75 -22.09 28.28
N GLY A 620 1.15 -21.68 27.17
CA GLY A 620 1.08 -20.28 26.76
C GLY A 620 1.99 -19.89 25.60
N ALA A 621 2.90 -20.79 25.19
CA ALA A 621 3.66 -20.64 23.95
C ALA A 621 2.71 -20.75 22.74
N ARG A 622 2.90 -19.88 21.73
CA ARG A 622 2.22 -19.97 20.43
C ARG A 622 3.23 -19.79 19.31
N VAL A 623 3.26 -20.76 18.40
CA VAL A 623 4.27 -20.88 17.36
C VAL A 623 3.58 -21.09 16.02
N LYS A 624 4.04 -20.37 15.00
CA LYS A 624 3.52 -20.44 13.63
C LYS A 624 4.63 -20.83 12.66
N ILE A 625 4.34 -21.79 11.77
CA ILE A 625 5.24 -22.16 10.67
C ILE A 625 4.79 -21.52 9.37
N GLY A 626 5.78 -21.01 8.62
CA GLY A 626 5.65 -20.25 7.38
C GLY A 626 6.40 -20.88 6.23
#